data_AF-A0A1W9V5R0-F1
#
_entry.id   AF-A0A1W9V5R0-F1
#
_cell.length_a   1.000
_cell.length_b   1.000
_cell.length_c   1.000
_cell.angle_alpha   90.00
_cell.angle_beta   90.00
_cell.angle_gamma   90.00
#
_symmetry.space_group_name_H-M   'P 1'
#
loop_
_entity.id
_entity.type
_entity.pdbx_description
1 polymer ?
#
loop_
_entity_poly.entity_id
_entity_poly.type
_entity_poly.pdbx_seq_one_letter_code
_entity_poly.pdbx_strand_id
1 'polypeptide(L)'
;MDSLTDMKSILELSNVSLRYGNITALDGIDLSIREGEIHAIVGEHGAGKSTLAKMVANLLVPDEGNLFFRNQPYSRMSYNETIDSGVRMVFQKICLNEALTVSENLFIANKKQFQSRFGGFRRKKVYGLAERYLLENQYDLNPRSYVSDLGLPERAFLSIVKNLYTAPKVLILDEALEKLSAQGLERIIQTLNTLKKSGCAILFVTHRIDDLYMIADRVSVIRKGTLLLSENVRNLDKISLIKMAYTQFSSLEEETQDQILEFGNLLKYNEAILKQLPISLVISSLDHKIKMVNESAKSFFSLNDNSNLSELSVEDLFKGNRAPRGLLQDSIGSEEIKSVFNIPLNIDSGDYSVNIILYPIYDKSVLIGNMFIIQNITEREQLRDQLVLTEKLASLGLLAAGVAHEINNPLGVISNYLESFRLNKVMDHERESVYDYLFEQINYITQVIGNLITFSENRVQDKETVLLSDIIRNLVDLIRFNGKQKHIHISVNEDCAEPLRAIINQNEFKQVILNLFKNSFEVLPEGGAITLSISKDDEGKNALILFEDNGPGIPFDDPKDVFLPFKSSKNSTQNYGLGLSLCYNILNRYGGSISVDKQFNAGCRFILKIPLDSATVHILDT
;
A
#
# COMPACT_ATOMS: atom_id res chain seq x y z
N MET A 1 56.21 21.77 25.77
CA MET A 1 56.77 21.38 27.07
C MET A 1 55.66 21.60 28.08
N ASP A 2 55.05 20.53 28.57
CA ASP A 2 54.68 20.40 29.98
C ASP A 2 54.31 18.94 30.27
N SER A 3 54.95 18.41 31.31
CA SER A 3 55.09 17.00 31.68
C SER A 3 53.86 16.46 32.40
N LEU A 4 53.02 15.73 31.68
CA LEU A 4 51.99 14.82 32.23
C LEU A 4 52.40 13.37 31.87
N THR A 5 53.55 12.92 32.38
CA THR A 5 53.69 12.04 33.55
C THR A 5 53.65 10.54 33.22
N ASP A 6 54.82 9.91 33.31
CA ASP A 6 55.01 8.54 33.81
C ASP A 6 54.46 8.48 35.25
N MET A 7 53.15 8.56 35.42
CA MET A 7 52.51 8.31 36.72
C MET A 7 52.59 6.82 37.00
N LYS A 8 53.35 6.47 38.04
CA LYS A 8 53.60 5.10 38.45
C LYS A 8 52.28 4.39 38.73
N SER A 9 52.05 3.25 38.07
CA SER A 9 50.91 2.41 38.37
C SER A 9 51.04 1.84 39.79
N ILE A 10 49.97 1.94 40.57
CA ILE A 10 49.91 1.29 41.88
C ILE A 10 49.40 -0.14 41.78
N LEU A 11 48.58 -0.42 40.77
CA LEU A 11 47.97 -1.71 40.55
C LEU A 11 47.94 -2.02 39.04
N GLU A 12 48.53 -3.15 38.67
CA GLU A 12 48.58 -3.66 37.31
C GLU A 12 48.02 -5.07 37.26
N LEU A 13 47.12 -5.31 36.31
CA LEU A 13 46.60 -6.62 35.96
C LEU A 13 47.11 -6.93 34.56
N SER A 14 47.75 -8.09 34.40
CA SER A 14 48.33 -8.52 33.13
C SER A 14 47.73 -9.85 32.71
N ASN A 15 46.99 -9.82 31.60
CA ASN A 15 46.31 -10.95 30.98
C ASN A 15 45.50 -11.80 31.99
N VAL A 16 44.72 -11.15 32.85
CA VAL A 16 44.00 -11.88 33.92
C VAL A 16 42.69 -12.47 33.42
N SER A 17 42.47 -13.75 33.73
CA SER A 17 41.24 -14.48 33.40
C SER A 17 40.66 -15.15 34.65
N LEU A 18 39.33 -15.27 34.71
CA LEU A 18 38.64 -16.00 35.78
C LEU A 18 37.37 -16.66 35.25
N ARG A 19 37.16 -17.94 35.60
CA ARG A 19 36.00 -18.74 35.22
C ARG A 19 35.25 -19.23 36.47
N TYR A 20 33.92 -19.12 36.44
CA TYR A 20 33.02 -19.75 37.40
C TYR A 20 32.38 -20.97 36.75
N GLY A 21 33.00 -22.15 36.93
CA GLY A 21 32.57 -23.37 36.24
C GLY A 21 32.66 -23.19 34.72
N ASN A 22 31.51 -23.20 34.05
CA ASN A 22 31.44 -23.03 32.59
C ASN A 22 31.31 -21.56 32.13
N ILE A 23 31.24 -20.61 33.06
CA ILE A 23 31.04 -19.19 32.73
C ILE A 23 32.37 -18.45 32.86
N THR A 24 32.86 -17.90 31.76
CA THR A 24 34.03 -17.00 31.77
C THR A 24 33.60 -15.62 32.27
N ALA A 25 34.08 -15.23 33.45
CA ALA A 25 33.74 -13.96 34.07
C ALA A 25 34.69 -12.83 33.65
N LEU A 26 35.98 -13.16 33.47
CA LEU A 26 37.01 -12.28 32.92
C LEU A 26 37.87 -13.10 31.96
N ASP A 27 38.28 -12.49 30.85
CA ASP A 27 39.04 -13.12 29.78
C ASP A 27 40.13 -12.17 29.29
N GLY A 28 41.37 -12.43 29.69
CA GLY A 28 42.56 -11.71 29.24
C GLY A 28 42.53 -10.20 29.54
N ILE A 29 42.17 -9.79 30.75
CA ILE A 29 42.11 -8.36 31.11
C ILE A 29 43.51 -7.81 31.38
N ASP A 30 43.90 -6.78 30.61
CA ASP A 30 45.05 -5.92 30.88
C ASP A 30 44.59 -4.55 31.39
N LEU A 31 44.89 -4.22 32.64
CA LEU A 31 44.43 -2.96 33.25
C LEU A 31 45.46 -2.37 34.20
N SER A 32 45.70 -1.06 34.10
CA SER A 32 46.58 -0.32 35.01
C SER A 32 45.86 0.86 35.65
N ILE A 33 45.98 0.97 36.97
CA ILE A 33 45.45 2.06 37.79
C ILE A 33 46.62 2.84 38.36
N ARG A 34 46.61 4.17 38.21
CA ARG A 34 47.71 5.04 38.64
C ARG A 34 47.49 5.59 40.05
N GLU A 35 48.57 5.93 40.74
CA GLU A 35 48.49 6.67 42.00
C GLU A 35 47.77 8.01 41.79
N GLY A 36 46.87 8.38 42.71
CA GLY A 36 46.12 9.64 42.63
C GLY A 36 45.15 9.75 41.45
N GLU A 37 44.65 8.63 40.92
CA GLU A 37 43.68 8.57 39.82
C GLU A 37 42.33 8.01 40.30
N ILE A 38 41.23 8.54 39.79
CA ILE A 38 39.92 7.90 39.87
C ILE A 38 39.65 7.17 38.55
N HIS A 39 39.75 5.85 38.55
CA HIS A 39 39.54 5.01 37.38
C HIS A 39 38.15 4.36 37.45
N ALA A 40 37.27 4.71 36.51
CA ALA A 40 35.93 4.13 36.44
C ALA A 40 35.90 2.81 35.64
N ILE A 41 35.12 1.84 36.11
CA ILE A 41 34.79 0.62 35.36
C ILE A 41 33.31 0.65 35.02
N VAL A 42 33.00 0.59 33.72
CA VAL A 42 31.63 0.54 33.20
C VAL A 42 31.44 -0.67 32.30
N GLY A 43 30.18 -0.99 32.05
CA GLY A 43 29.78 -2.16 31.29
C GLY A 43 28.44 -2.69 31.78
N GLU A 44 27.89 -3.64 31.05
CA GLU A 44 26.57 -4.21 31.35
C GLU A 44 26.52 -4.99 32.65
N HIS A 45 25.29 -5.25 33.10
CA HIS A 45 25.08 -6.21 34.17
C HIS A 45 25.65 -7.58 33.76
N GLY A 46 26.43 -8.21 34.64
CA GLY A 46 27.10 -9.48 34.32
C GLY A 46 28.37 -9.36 33.46
N ALA A 47 28.82 -8.16 33.07
CA ALA A 47 30.01 -7.99 32.24
C ALA A 47 31.34 -8.38 32.92
N GLY A 48 31.36 -8.62 34.24
CA GLY A 48 32.57 -8.97 35.00
C GLY A 48 33.09 -7.86 35.93
N LYS A 49 32.42 -6.70 36.01
CA LYS A 49 32.88 -5.52 36.78
C LYS A 49 33.14 -5.82 38.27
N SER A 50 32.16 -6.38 38.98
CA SER A 50 32.31 -6.72 40.40
C SER A 50 33.27 -7.89 40.62
N THR A 51 33.44 -8.77 39.63
CA THR A 51 34.48 -9.82 39.63
C THR A 51 35.86 -9.20 39.60
N LEU A 52 36.09 -8.23 38.69
CA LEU A 52 37.32 -7.45 38.63
C LEU A 52 37.55 -6.70 39.95
N ALA A 53 36.54 -6.00 40.48
CA ALA A 53 36.65 -5.28 41.75
C ALA A 53 37.07 -6.18 42.92
N LYS A 54 36.49 -7.38 43.02
CA LYS A 54 36.87 -8.39 44.03
C LYS A 54 38.29 -8.92 43.82
N MET A 55 38.73 -9.09 42.58
CA MET A 55 40.10 -9.49 42.25
C MET A 55 41.11 -8.41 42.67
N VAL A 56 40.79 -7.15 42.40
CA VAL A 56 41.58 -5.98 42.85
C VAL A 56 41.60 -5.87 44.38
N ALA A 57 40.52 -6.27 45.07
CA ALA A 57 40.47 -6.36 46.53
C ALA A 57 41.17 -7.60 47.11
N ASN A 58 41.81 -8.43 46.28
CA ASN A 58 42.43 -9.70 46.65
C ASN A 58 41.47 -10.69 47.35
N LEU A 59 40.20 -10.68 46.93
CA LEU A 59 39.18 -11.62 47.37
C LEU A 59 39.01 -12.80 46.40
N LEU A 60 39.55 -12.67 45.20
CA LEU A 60 39.54 -13.69 44.15
C LEU A 60 40.93 -13.79 43.55
N VAL A 61 41.39 -15.01 43.32
CA VAL A 61 42.64 -15.32 42.62
C VAL A 61 42.29 -15.61 41.17
N PRO A 62 42.98 -15.02 40.18
CA PRO A 62 42.74 -15.34 38.78
C PRO A 62 43.15 -16.79 38.45
N ASP A 63 42.51 -17.39 37.45
CA ASP A 63 42.91 -18.70 36.91
C ASP A 63 44.16 -18.57 36.04
N GLU A 64 44.29 -17.45 35.32
CA GLU A 64 45.40 -17.13 34.43
C GLU A 64 45.82 -15.66 34.60
N GLY A 65 47.07 -15.33 34.28
CA GLY A 65 47.60 -13.98 34.39
C GLY A 65 48.16 -13.63 35.78
N ASN A 66 48.57 -12.37 35.94
CA ASN A 66 49.21 -11.90 37.18
C ASN A 66 48.68 -10.53 37.60
N LEU A 67 48.62 -10.32 38.92
CA LEU A 67 48.33 -9.03 39.52
C LEU A 67 49.58 -8.51 40.25
N PHE A 68 49.86 -7.24 40.07
CA PHE A 68 50.94 -6.53 40.72
C PHE A 68 50.40 -5.35 41.51
N PHE A 69 50.86 -5.21 42.75
CA PHE A 69 50.61 -4.05 43.59
C PHE A 69 51.95 -3.41 43.92
N ARG A 70 52.15 -2.15 43.51
CA ARG A 70 53.42 -1.41 43.65
C ARG A 70 54.62 -2.18 43.09
N ASN A 71 54.43 -2.81 41.93
CA ASN A 71 55.40 -3.65 41.23
C ASN A 71 55.81 -4.93 41.98
N GLN A 72 55.02 -5.37 42.97
CA GLN A 72 55.21 -6.65 43.66
C GLN A 72 54.02 -7.59 43.38
N PRO A 73 54.25 -8.91 43.25
CA PRO A 73 53.17 -9.88 43.04
C PRO A 73 52.11 -9.81 44.14
N TYR A 74 50.87 -9.58 43.74
CA TYR A 74 49.75 -9.30 44.65
C TYR A 74 49.08 -10.58 45.20
N SER A 75 49.10 -11.67 44.42
CA SER A 75 48.43 -12.95 44.71
C SER A 75 48.95 -13.70 45.94
N ARG A 76 50.06 -13.25 46.56
CA ARG A 76 50.65 -13.86 47.75
C ARG A 76 50.18 -13.26 49.07
N MET A 77 49.46 -12.15 49.04
CA MET A 77 48.96 -11.51 50.25
C MET A 77 47.69 -12.21 50.74
N SER A 78 47.56 -12.38 52.05
CA SER A 78 46.30 -12.68 52.70
C SER A 78 45.37 -11.45 52.68
N TYR A 79 44.08 -11.65 52.95
CA TYR A 79 43.12 -10.54 53.04
C TYR A 79 43.51 -9.51 54.11
N ASN A 80 44.02 -9.96 55.26
CA ASN A 80 44.47 -9.04 56.32
C ASN A 80 45.70 -8.24 55.88
N GLU A 81 46.68 -8.88 55.22
CA GLU A 81 47.85 -8.17 54.66
C GLU A 81 47.45 -7.17 53.57
N THR A 82 46.42 -7.49 52.79
CA THR A 82 45.85 -6.58 51.77
C THR A 82 45.20 -5.35 52.41
N ILE A 83 44.49 -5.55 53.52
CA ILE A 83 43.96 -4.46 54.33
C ILE A 83 45.11 -3.64 54.94
N ASP A 84 46.10 -4.28 55.54
CA ASP A 84 47.23 -3.59 56.18
C ASP A 84 48.11 -2.84 55.16
N SER A 85 48.16 -3.30 53.92
CA SER A 85 48.88 -2.63 52.83
C SER A 85 48.19 -1.35 52.34
N GLY A 86 46.92 -1.14 52.69
CA GLY A 86 46.14 0.07 52.43
C GLY A 86 45.05 -0.09 51.35
N VAL A 87 44.68 -1.31 50.96
CA VAL A 87 43.58 -1.57 50.03
C VAL A 87 42.26 -1.69 50.80
N ARG A 88 41.22 -0.96 50.37
CA ARG A 88 39.89 -0.98 50.97
C ARG A 88 38.83 -1.15 49.89
N MET A 89 37.80 -1.92 50.19
CA MET A 89 36.66 -2.13 49.30
C MET A 89 35.35 -1.77 50.01
N VAL A 90 34.51 -1.00 49.32
CA VAL A 90 33.11 -0.80 49.66
C VAL A 90 32.28 -1.65 48.71
N PHE A 91 31.60 -2.64 49.25
CA PHE A 91 30.78 -3.58 48.49
C PHE A 91 29.43 -2.96 48.08
N GLN A 92 28.87 -3.45 46.97
CA GLN A 92 27.53 -3.11 46.48
C GLN A 92 26.42 -3.37 47.52
N LYS A 93 26.54 -4.50 48.26
CA LYS A 93 25.68 -4.80 49.40
C LYS A 93 26.24 -4.11 50.64
N ILE A 94 25.38 -3.35 51.33
CA ILE A 94 25.74 -2.63 52.55
C ILE A 94 26.11 -3.65 53.64
N CYS A 95 27.38 -3.67 54.03
CA CYS A 95 27.91 -4.54 55.07
C CYS A 95 28.05 -3.75 56.38
N LEU A 96 26.95 -3.57 57.11
CA LEU A 96 26.92 -2.95 58.44
C LEU A 96 26.28 -3.89 59.46
N ASN A 97 26.66 -3.77 60.72
CA ASN A 97 25.99 -4.48 61.80
C ASN A 97 24.88 -3.60 62.37
N GLU A 98 23.64 -4.01 62.16
CA GLU A 98 22.44 -3.24 62.54
C GLU A 98 22.28 -3.11 64.06
N ALA A 99 22.82 -4.04 64.84
CA ALA A 99 22.76 -4.02 66.31
C ALA A 99 23.81 -3.08 66.94
N LEU A 100 24.68 -2.48 66.14
CA LEU A 100 25.72 -1.57 66.60
C LEU A 100 25.38 -0.12 66.22
N THR A 101 25.88 0.81 67.02
CA THR A 101 25.76 2.24 66.73
C THR A 101 26.60 2.66 65.53
N VAL A 102 26.34 3.86 65.00
CA VAL A 102 27.16 4.50 63.95
C VAL A 102 28.64 4.49 64.33
N SER A 103 28.98 4.93 65.54
CA SER A 103 30.37 4.97 66.01
C SER A 103 31.03 3.59 66.10
N GLU A 104 30.28 2.57 66.55
CA GLU A 104 30.78 1.20 66.68
C GLU A 104 31.00 0.55 65.30
N ASN A 105 30.14 0.85 64.31
CA ASN A 105 30.34 0.43 62.93
C ASN A 105 31.51 1.16 62.27
N LEU A 106 31.68 2.46 62.52
CA LEU A 106 32.74 3.28 61.94
C LEU A 106 34.13 2.71 62.25
N PHE A 107 34.32 2.21 63.47
CA PHE A 107 35.61 1.69 63.94
C PHE A 107 35.66 0.17 64.06
N ILE A 108 34.72 -0.55 63.44
CA ILE A 108 34.60 -2.01 63.58
C ILE A 108 35.85 -2.77 63.10
N ALA A 109 36.49 -2.30 62.02
CA ALA A 109 37.71 -2.88 61.49
C ALA A 109 38.93 -2.63 62.39
N ASN A 110 38.89 -1.57 63.20
CA ASN A 110 39.99 -1.14 64.08
C ASN A 110 39.74 -1.50 65.55
N LYS A 111 38.86 -2.46 65.83
CA LYS A 111 38.44 -2.86 67.19
C LYS A 111 39.60 -3.09 68.16
N LYS A 112 40.75 -3.61 67.70
CA LYS A 112 41.96 -3.83 68.52
C LYS A 112 42.46 -2.54 69.19
N GLN A 113 42.31 -1.38 68.54
CA GLN A 113 42.71 -0.08 69.08
C GLN A 113 41.81 0.41 70.24
N PHE A 114 40.59 -0.14 70.34
CA PHE A 114 39.56 0.29 71.29
C PHE A 114 39.27 -0.74 72.39
N GLN A 115 40.00 -1.85 72.39
CA GLN A 115 40.00 -2.82 73.48
C GLN A 115 40.74 -2.27 74.70
N SER A 116 40.13 -2.38 75.88
CA SER A 116 40.80 -2.12 77.15
C SER A 116 41.84 -3.21 77.43
N ARG A 117 42.85 -2.89 78.26
CA ARG A 117 43.83 -3.85 78.78
C ARG A 117 43.20 -5.04 79.54
N PHE A 118 41.92 -4.91 79.93
CA PHE A 118 41.08 -5.92 80.57
C PHE A 118 39.90 -6.41 79.69
N GLY A 119 39.96 -6.28 78.36
CA GLY A 119 38.97 -6.84 77.44
C GLY A 119 37.66 -6.04 77.25
N GLY A 120 37.38 -5.03 78.08
CA GLY A 120 36.19 -4.16 77.92
C GLY A 120 36.30 -3.15 76.76
N PHE A 121 35.18 -2.90 76.05
CA PHE A 121 35.11 -1.94 74.94
C PHE A 121 34.96 -0.49 75.45
N ARG A 122 35.86 0.42 75.06
CA ARG A 122 35.87 1.82 75.55
C ARG A 122 34.83 2.71 74.84
N ARG A 123 33.53 2.44 75.01
CA ARG A 123 32.42 3.14 74.35
C ARG A 123 32.52 4.67 74.38
N LYS A 124 32.81 5.28 75.54
CA LYS A 124 32.96 6.74 75.66
C LYS A 124 34.05 7.32 74.74
N LYS A 125 35.17 6.62 74.57
CA LYS A 125 36.26 7.07 73.67
C LYS A 125 35.87 6.91 72.21
N VAL A 126 35.21 5.80 71.88
CA VAL A 126 34.71 5.49 70.53
C VAL A 126 33.68 6.54 70.08
N TYR A 127 32.73 6.91 70.95
CA TYR A 127 31.78 7.97 70.67
C TYR A 127 32.45 9.33 70.46
N GLY A 128 33.34 9.74 71.37
CA GLY A 128 34.01 11.04 71.25
C GLY A 128 34.92 11.14 70.01
N LEU A 129 35.53 10.02 69.59
CA LEU A 129 36.30 9.97 68.35
C LEU A 129 35.41 10.02 67.11
N ALA A 130 34.29 9.30 67.10
CA ALA A 130 33.32 9.34 66.01
C ALA A 130 32.72 10.74 65.86
N GLU A 131 32.32 11.37 66.96
CA GLU A 131 31.75 12.72 66.96
C GLU A 131 32.72 13.74 66.36
N ARG A 132 34.01 13.69 66.75
CA ARG A 132 35.04 14.54 66.14
C ARG A 132 35.22 14.26 64.66
N TYR A 133 35.38 12.99 64.27
CA TYR A 133 35.59 12.61 62.88
C TYR A 133 34.43 12.99 61.97
N LEU A 134 33.19 12.78 62.43
CA LEU A 134 31.99 13.14 61.68
C LEU A 134 31.86 14.67 61.57
N LEU A 135 32.13 15.42 62.65
CA LEU A 135 32.08 16.88 62.64
C LEU A 135 33.15 17.51 61.73
N GLU A 136 34.40 17.06 61.84
CA GLU A 136 35.55 17.57 61.06
C GLU A 136 35.34 17.38 59.55
N ASN A 137 34.71 16.28 59.14
CA ASN A 137 34.42 15.97 57.74
C ASN A 137 33.01 16.40 57.31
N GLN A 138 32.26 17.09 58.19
CA GLN A 138 30.89 17.57 57.93
C GLN A 138 29.93 16.45 57.51
N TYR A 139 30.06 15.29 58.12
CA TYR A 139 29.21 14.13 57.91
C TYR A 139 28.00 14.19 58.85
N ASP A 140 26.80 14.28 58.27
CA ASP A 140 25.54 14.41 59.01
C ASP A 140 25.04 13.03 59.43
N LEU A 141 25.73 12.44 60.41
CA LEU A 141 25.35 11.19 61.04
C LEU A 141 25.46 11.37 62.56
N ASN A 142 24.44 10.91 63.29
CA ASN A 142 24.52 10.88 64.75
C ASN A 142 25.34 9.66 65.21
N PRO A 143 26.50 9.84 65.88
CA PRO A 143 27.38 8.73 66.29
C PRO A 143 26.73 7.74 67.28
N ARG A 144 25.64 8.14 67.95
CA ARG A 144 24.93 7.35 68.96
C ARG A 144 23.71 6.59 68.42
N SER A 145 23.24 6.90 67.21
CA SER A 145 22.11 6.19 66.61
C SER A 145 22.50 4.75 66.29
N TYR A 146 21.56 3.80 66.44
CA TYR A 146 21.74 2.46 65.92
C TYR A 146 21.64 2.45 64.41
N VAL A 147 22.40 1.58 63.74
CA VAL A 147 22.31 1.43 62.29
C VAL A 147 20.92 0.94 61.85
N SER A 148 20.22 0.18 62.71
CA SER A 148 18.82 -0.19 62.50
C SER A 148 17.88 1.01 62.30
N ASP A 149 18.20 2.15 62.90
CA ASP A 149 17.34 3.33 62.91
C ASP A 149 17.62 4.27 61.73
N LEU A 150 18.73 4.03 61.01
CA LEU A 150 19.14 4.83 59.86
C LEU A 150 18.37 4.47 58.59
N GLY A 151 18.08 5.47 57.77
CA GLY A 151 17.56 5.29 56.41
C GLY A 151 18.59 4.64 55.47
N LEU A 152 18.14 4.09 54.34
CA LEU A 152 19.03 3.47 53.35
C LEU A 152 20.17 4.39 52.87
N PRO A 153 19.95 5.70 52.60
CA PRO A 153 21.03 6.60 52.19
C PRO A 153 22.10 6.80 53.27
N GLU A 154 21.69 6.94 54.53
CA GLU A 154 22.59 7.12 55.67
C GLU A 154 23.42 5.85 55.92
N ARG A 155 22.80 4.66 55.78
CA ARG A 155 23.51 3.37 55.85
C ARG A 155 24.53 3.22 54.74
N ALA A 156 24.19 3.58 53.50
CA ALA A 156 25.13 3.57 52.38
C ALA A 156 26.31 4.52 52.63
N PHE A 157 26.01 5.75 53.09
CA PHE A 157 26.99 6.75 53.44
C PHE A 157 27.96 6.25 54.54
N LEU A 158 27.44 5.69 55.64
CA LEU A 158 28.26 5.11 56.71
C LEU A 158 29.14 3.96 56.20
N SER A 159 28.62 3.12 55.29
CA SER A 159 29.38 2.01 54.70
C SER A 159 30.59 2.48 53.87
N ILE A 160 30.49 3.65 53.24
CA ILE A 160 31.62 4.27 52.54
C ILE A 160 32.58 4.88 53.58
N VAL A 161 32.06 5.76 54.43
CA VAL A 161 32.86 6.56 55.38
C VAL A 161 33.70 5.70 56.33
N LYS A 162 33.20 4.55 56.80
CA LYS A 162 33.98 3.63 57.64
C LYS A 162 35.27 3.13 56.98
N ASN A 163 35.32 3.09 55.65
CA ASN A 163 36.51 2.68 54.90
C ASN A 163 37.48 3.84 54.61
N LEU A 164 37.06 5.08 54.84
CA LEU A 164 37.87 6.28 54.60
C LEU A 164 38.70 6.68 55.81
N TYR A 165 38.33 6.22 57.01
CA TYR A 165 38.99 6.59 58.27
C TYR A 165 40.49 6.29 58.29
N THR A 166 40.94 5.17 57.71
CA THR A 166 42.35 4.76 57.73
C THR A 166 43.18 5.29 56.55
N ALA A 167 42.67 6.27 55.79
CA ALA A 167 43.33 6.83 54.60
C ALA A 167 43.86 5.74 53.63
N PRO A 168 42.97 5.12 52.82
CA PRO A 168 43.38 4.06 51.91
C PRO A 168 44.39 4.56 50.87
N LYS A 169 45.25 3.65 50.40
CA LYS A 169 46.10 3.85 49.21
C LYS A 169 45.39 3.42 47.93
N VAL A 170 44.54 2.38 48.03
CA VAL A 170 43.62 1.97 46.97
C VAL A 170 42.23 1.83 47.58
N LEU A 171 41.27 2.56 47.05
CA LEU A 171 39.87 2.48 47.43
C LEU A 171 39.03 1.94 46.28
N ILE A 172 38.30 0.87 46.51
CA ILE A 172 37.43 0.23 45.52
C ILE A 172 35.99 0.52 45.93
N LEU A 173 35.22 1.13 45.03
CA LEU A 173 33.82 1.44 45.21
C LEU A 173 33.02 0.61 44.20
N ASP A 174 32.42 -0.50 44.65
CA ASP A 174 31.63 -1.39 43.79
C ASP A 174 30.16 -0.98 43.86
N GLU A 175 29.70 -0.12 42.94
CA GLU A 175 28.32 0.40 42.88
C GLU A 175 27.83 1.02 44.22
N ALA A 176 28.78 1.47 45.04
CA ALA A 176 28.51 1.90 46.42
C ALA A 176 27.83 3.27 46.52
N LEU A 177 27.95 4.11 45.49
CA LEU A 177 27.46 5.50 45.51
C LEU A 177 25.97 5.62 45.14
N GLU A 178 25.37 4.58 44.56
CA GLU A 178 24.03 4.63 43.97
C GLU A 178 22.90 4.91 44.97
N LYS A 179 23.11 4.49 46.22
CA LYS A 179 22.11 4.60 47.29
C LYS A 179 22.21 5.91 48.07
N LEU A 180 23.12 6.80 47.71
CA LEU A 180 23.34 8.07 48.41
C LEU A 180 22.26 9.10 48.06
N SER A 181 21.95 9.98 49.01
CA SER A 181 21.20 11.22 48.72
C SER A 181 22.09 12.18 47.93
N ALA A 182 21.48 13.16 47.24
CA ALA A 182 22.24 14.17 46.48
C ALA A 182 23.29 14.90 47.34
N GLN A 183 22.91 15.31 48.56
CA GLN A 183 23.83 15.93 49.52
C GLN A 183 24.93 14.97 49.97
N GLY A 184 24.59 13.69 50.19
CA GLY A 184 25.57 12.66 50.56
C GLY A 184 26.59 12.40 49.45
N LEU A 185 26.13 12.33 48.20
CA LEU A 185 26.97 12.16 47.02
C LEU A 185 27.97 13.31 46.88
N GLU A 186 27.52 14.57 46.99
CA GLU A 186 28.40 15.74 46.90
C GLU A 186 29.52 15.72 47.94
N ARG A 187 29.21 15.37 49.20
CA ARG A 187 30.20 15.26 50.28
C ARG A 187 31.20 14.12 50.04
N ILE A 188 30.73 12.97 49.56
CA ILE A 188 31.62 11.86 49.19
C ILE A 188 32.53 12.27 48.05
N ILE A 189 32.04 12.96 47.02
CA ILE A 189 32.86 13.44 45.90
C ILE A 189 33.97 14.37 46.37
N GLN A 190 33.67 15.32 47.28
CA GLN A 190 34.69 16.19 47.87
C GLN A 190 35.76 15.39 48.63
N THR A 191 35.33 14.35 49.37
CA THR A 191 36.23 13.46 50.08
C THR A 191 37.10 12.64 49.11
N LEU A 192 36.51 12.06 48.07
CA LEU A 192 37.22 11.27 47.04
C LEU A 192 38.26 12.12 46.32
N ASN A 193 37.92 13.37 45.97
CA ASN A 193 38.87 14.32 45.38
C ASN A 193 40.03 14.67 46.32
N THR A 194 39.76 14.76 47.63
CA THR A 194 40.81 15.00 48.64
C THR A 194 41.74 13.78 48.76
N LEU A 195 41.18 12.57 48.80
CA LEU A 195 41.95 11.32 48.82
C LEU A 195 42.80 11.16 47.56
N LYS A 196 42.23 11.43 46.39
CA LYS A 196 42.93 11.45 45.11
C LYS A 196 44.14 12.40 45.16
N LYS A 197 43.96 13.64 45.63
CA LYS A 197 45.06 14.62 45.79
C LYS A 197 46.15 14.15 46.75
N SER A 198 45.82 13.31 47.73
CA SER A 198 46.78 12.68 48.64
C SER A 198 47.49 11.44 48.07
N GLY A 199 47.23 11.09 46.81
CA GLY A 199 47.84 9.94 46.12
C GLY A 199 47.07 8.64 46.20
N CYS A 200 45.86 8.62 46.78
CA CYS A 200 45.00 7.45 46.78
C CYS A 200 44.48 7.15 45.36
N ALA A 201 44.66 5.91 44.91
CA ALA A 201 44.02 5.42 43.69
C ALA A 201 42.61 4.92 44.01
N ILE A 202 41.63 5.28 43.19
CA ILE A 202 40.23 4.93 43.42
C ILE A 202 39.72 4.16 42.21
N LEU A 203 39.35 2.90 42.42
CA LEU A 203 38.63 2.10 41.43
C LEU A 203 37.13 2.28 41.65
N PHE A 204 36.45 2.88 40.68
CA PHE A 204 35.04 3.24 40.79
C PHE A 204 34.20 2.43 39.81
N VAL A 205 33.51 1.40 40.29
CA VAL A 205 32.53 0.66 39.48
C VAL A 205 31.19 1.36 39.57
N THR A 206 30.62 1.71 38.42
CA THR A 206 29.30 2.34 38.35
C THR A 206 28.59 1.95 37.07
N HIS A 207 27.26 1.95 37.11
CA HIS A 207 26.44 1.96 35.91
C HIS A 207 25.90 3.36 35.57
N ARG A 208 26.07 4.33 36.47
CA ARG A 208 25.63 5.73 36.28
C ARG A 208 26.71 6.54 35.56
N ILE A 209 26.48 6.76 34.26
CA ILE A 209 27.42 7.49 33.38
C ILE A 209 27.59 8.95 33.82
N ASP A 210 26.56 9.60 34.37
CA ASP A 210 26.69 10.97 34.90
C ASP A 210 27.71 11.06 36.05
N ASP A 211 27.65 10.11 36.99
CA ASP A 211 28.58 10.03 38.12
C ASP A 211 30.01 9.80 37.61
N LEU A 212 30.18 9.00 36.55
CA LEU A 212 31.46 8.80 35.91
C LEU A 212 32.05 10.10 35.36
N TYR A 213 31.30 10.85 34.55
CA TYR A 213 31.79 12.10 33.97
C TYR A 213 32.06 13.19 35.02
N MET A 214 31.37 13.12 36.16
CA MET A 214 31.56 14.05 37.26
C MET A 214 32.81 13.76 38.10
N ILE A 215 33.24 12.49 38.22
CA ILE A 215 34.20 12.07 39.25
C ILE A 215 35.48 11.44 38.66
N ALA A 216 35.37 10.69 37.55
CA ALA A 216 36.45 9.85 37.06
C ALA A 216 37.43 10.58 36.13
N ASP A 217 38.70 10.18 36.19
CA ASP A 217 39.76 10.64 35.29
C ASP A 217 39.86 9.77 34.04
N ARG A 218 39.81 8.45 34.24
CA ARG A 218 39.84 7.45 33.17
C ARG A 218 38.69 6.49 33.33
N VAL A 219 38.30 5.88 32.23
CA VAL A 219 37.27 4.85 32.18
C VAL A 219 37.79 3.65 31.43
N SER A 220 37.44 2.47 31.94
CA SER A 220 37.57 1.20 31.24
C SER A 220 36.20 0.59 31.02
N VAL A 221 35.94 0.15 29.78
CA VAL A 221 34.69 -0.51 29.40
C VAL A 221 34.92 -2.01 29.34
N ILE A 222 34.21 -2.76 30.17
CA ILE A 222 34.24 -4.22 30.18
C ILE A 222 32.96 -4.74 29.54
N ARG A 223 33.09 -5.65 28.57
CA ARG A 223 31.96 -6.29 27.88
C ARG A 223 32.23 -7.78 27.75
N LYS A 224 31.27 -8.61 28.16
CA LYS A 224 31.39 -10.08 28.10
C LYS A 224 32.72 -10.61 28.67
N GLY A 225 33.22 -10.00 29.76
CA GLY A 225 34.45 -10.40 30.42
C GLY A 225 35.75 -9.88 29.80
N THR A 226 35.72 -9.16 28.67
CA THR A 226 36.91 -8.58 28.04
C THR A 226 36.95 -7.05 28.19
N LEU A 227 38.16 -6.48 28.14
CA LEU A 227 38.36 -5.03 28.16
C LEU A 227 38.30 -4.49 26.73
N LEU A 228 37.29 -3.69 26.41
CA LEU A 228 37.14 -3.09 25.08
C LEU A 228 38.00 -1.84 24.89
N LEU A 229 38.07 -1.02 25.94
CA LEU A 229 38.67 0.31 25.90
C LEU A 229 39.17 0.70 27.29
N SER A 230 40.28 1.44 27.35
CA SER A 230 40.71 2.19 28.52
C SER A 230 41.24 3.55 28.12
N GLU A 231 40.54 4.63 28.48
CA GLU A 231 40.90 5.98 28.02
C GLU A 231 40.59 7.07 29.05
N ASN A 232 41.10 8.29 28.84
CA ASN A 232 40.72 9.44 29.64
C ASN A 232 39.26 9.81 29.36
N VAL A 233 38.48 10.05 30.42
CA VAL A 233 37.06 10.37 30.31
C VAL A 233 36.84 11.63 29.44
N ARG A 234 37.77 12.59 29.48
CA ARG A 234 37.69 13.84 28.70
C ARG A 234 37.82 13.65 27.19
N ASN A 235 38.38 12.52 26.74
CA ASN A 235 38.53 12.22 25.32
C ASN A 235 37.29 11.53 24.72
N LEU A 236 36.34 11.13 25.57
CA LEU A 236 35.21 10.30 25.16
C LEU A 236 33.92 11.11 25.17
N ASP A 237 33.22 11.08 24.03
CA ASP A 237 31.85 11.55 23.97
C ASP A 237 30.92 10.64 24.80
N LYS A 238 29.99 11.27 25.53
CA LYS A 238 29.09 10.60 26.46
C LYS A 238 28.19 9.57 25.77
N ILE A 239 27.69 9.89 24.57
CA ILE A 239 26.83 8.98 23.80
C ILE A 239 27.66 7.79 23.32
N SER A 240 28.88 8.03 22.85
CA SER A 240 29.81 6.97 22.43
C SER A 240 30.13 6.01 23.57
N LEU A 241 30.37 6.52 24.78
CA LEU A 241 30.63 5.68 25.96
C LEU A 241 29.42 4.83 26.33
N ILE A 242 28.20 5.39 26.29
CA ILE A 242 26.96 4.64 26.54
C ILE A 242 26.80 3.51 25.52
N LYS A 243 27.03 3.79 24.23
CA LYS A 243 26.95 2.81 23.14
C LYS A 243 27.94 1.65 23.33
N MET A 244 29.17 1.96 23.74
CA MET A 244 30.20 0.94 23.98
C MET A 244 29.93 0.11 25.24
N ALA A 245 29.38 0.72 26.28
CA ALA A 245 29.17 0.09 27.58
C ALA A 245 27.88 -0.75 27.68
N TYR A 246 26.85 -0.46 26.87
CA TYR A 246 25.53 -1.10 26.96
C TYR A 246 25.02 -1.61 25.59
N THR A 247 24.96 -2.93 25.45
CA THR A 247 24.41 -3.63 24.28
C THR A 247 22.94 -3.38 24.05
N GLN A 248 22.14 -3.08 25.07
CA GLN A 248 20.73 -2.73 24.88
C GLN A 248 20.56 -1.54 23.92
N PHE A 249 21.47 -0.57 23.92
CA PHE A 249 21.43 0.54 22.97
C PHE A 249 21.99 0.17 21.59
N SER A 250 22.92 -0.80 21.53
CA SER A 250 23.39 -1.38 20.25
C SER A 250 22.30 -2.24 19.59
N SER A 251 21.56 -3.03 20.38
CA SER A 251 20.50 -3.92 19.92
C SER A 251 19.21 -3.18 19.62
N LEU A 252 18.90 -2.11 20.37
CA LEU A 252 17.79 -1.21 20.03
C LEU A 252 18.08 -0.47 18.72
N GLU A 253 19.33 -0.06 18.45
CA GLU A 253 19.72 0.48 17.14
C GLU A 253 19.81 -0.59 16.06
N GLU A 254 20.24 -1.84 16.32
CA GLU A 254 20.17 -2.92 15.31
C GLU A 254 18.72 -3.28 14.98
N GLU A 255 17.81 -3.45 15.95
CA GLU A 255 16.39 -3.71 15.66
C GLU A 255 15.71 -2.50 15.00
N THR A 256 15.99 -1.25 15.43
CA THR A 256 15.41 -0.07 14.78
C THR A 256 16.09 0.27 13.45
N GLN A 257 17.38 0.01 13.25
CA GLN A 257 18.05 0.15 11.95
C GLN A 257 17.63 -0.96 11.01
N ASP A 258 17.47 -2.21 11.47
CA ASP A 258 16.94 -3.28 10.65
C ASP A 258 15.49 -2.98 10.28
N GLN A 259 14.66 -2.46 11.20
CA GLN A 259 13.31 -2.01 10.87
C GLN A 259 13.28 -0.77 9.96
N ILE A 260 14.18 0.20 10.13
CA ILE A 260 14.29 1.37 9.25
C ILE A 260 14.84 0.98 7.88
N LEU A 261 15.76 0.02 7.82
CA LEU A 261 16.33 -0.53 6.60
C LEU A 261 15.30 -1.41 5.89
N GLU A 262 14.56 -2.22 6.62
CA GLU A 262 13.45 -3.03 6.11
C GLU A 262 12.31 -2.13 5.63
N PHE A 263 11.93 -1.11 6.40
CA PHE A 263 10.96 -0.09 5.97
C PHE A 263 11.46 0.68 4.74
N GLY A 264 12.74 1.08 4.72
CA GLY A 264 13.36 1.73 3.58
C GLY A 264 13.42 0.81 2.35
N ASN A 265 13.68 -0.48 2.54
CA ASN A 265 13.64 -1.48 1.49
C ASN A 265 12.21 -1.71 1.00
N LEU A 266 11.22 -1.80 1.89
CA LEU A 266 9.80 -1.89 1.54
C LEU A 266 9.33 -0.65 0.76
N LEU A 267 9.74 0.55 1.16
CA LEU A 267 9.48 1.78 0.40
C LEU A 267 10.13 1.72 -0.98
N LYS A 268 11.39 1.28 -1.08
CA LYS A 268 12.08 1.10 -2.37
C LYS A 268 11.41 0.05 -3.24
N TYR A 269 10.97 -1.08 -2.67
CA TYR A 269 10.24 -2.12 -3.39
C TYR A 269 8.88 -1.60 -3.86
N ASN A 270 8.11 -0.94 -2.99
CA ASN A 270 6.83 -0.33 -3.35
C ASN A 270 7.01 0.73 -4.44
N GLU A 271 8.02 1.59 -4.33
CA GLU A 271 8.32 2.59 -5.36
C GLU A 271 8.74 1.92 -6.68
N ALA A 272 9.59 0.90 -6.63
CA ALA A 272 10.02 0.15 -7.80
C ALA A 272 8.85 -0.56 -8.48
N ILE A 273 7.97 -1.21 -7.70
CA ILE A 273 6.73 -1.83 -8.19
C ILE A 273 5.88 -0.77 -8.88
N LEU A 274 5.57 0.33 -8.18
CA LEU A 274 4.72 1.40 -8.71
C LEU A 274 5.29 1.97 -10.01
N LYS A 275 6.61 2.18 -10.10
CA LYS A 275 7.30 2.64 -11.32
C LYS A 275 7.25 1.63 -12.47
N GLN A 276 7.37 0.33 -12.18
CA GLN A 276 7.40 -0.73 -13.19
C GLN A 276 6.02 -1.26 -13.59
N LEU A 277 4.94 -0.91 -12.86
CA LEU A 277 3.60 -1.33 -13.20
C LEU A 277 3.23 -0.83 -14.62
N PRO A 278 2.84 -1.74 -15.55
CA PRO A 278 2.49 -1.38 -16.94
C PRO A 278 1.07 -0.81 -17.07
N ILE A 279 0.54 -0.24 -15.98
CA ILE A 279 -0.81 0.32 -15.90
C ILE A 279 -0.66 1.75 -15.41
N SER A 280 -1.36 2.69 -16.05
CA SER A 280 -1.33 4.09 -15.67
C SER A 280 -2.10 4.29 -14.36
N LEU A 281 -1.37 4.67 -13.31
CA LEU A 281 -1.90 4.87 -11.96
C LEU A 281 -1.78 6.34 -11.56
N VAL A 282 -2.90 6.92 -11.11
CA VAL A 282 -2.97 8.28 -10.55
C VAL A 282 -3.65 8.22 -9.20
N ILE A 283 -3.04 8.79 -8.16
CA ILE A 283 -3.66 8.94 -6.83
C ILE A 283 -3.96 10.41 -6.59
N SER A 284 -5.17 10.70 -6.11
CA SER A 284 -5.58 12.05 -5.74
C SER A 284 -6.10 12.12 -4.31
N SER A 285 -6.08 13.32 -3.73
CA SER A 285 -6.87 13.64 -2.54
C SER A 285 -8.36 13.83 -2.89
N LEU A 286 -9.18 14.03 -1.86
CA LEU A 286 -10.63 14.29 -1.96
C LEU A 286 -10.97 15.56 -2.75
N ASP A 287 -10.08 16.55 -2.79
CA ASP A 287 -10.19 17.77 -3.60
C ASP A 287 -9.67 17.58 -5.05
N HIS A 288 -9.53 16.33 -5.49
CA HIS A 288 -9.02 15.92 -6.80
C HIS A 288 -7.59 16.38 -7.13
N LYS A 289 -6.82 16.88 -6.17
CA LYS A 289 -5.40 17.19 -6.39
C LYS A 289 -4.57 15.93 -6.48
N ILE A 290 -3.70 15.87 -7.47
CA ILE A 290 -2.81 14.73 -7.69
C ILE A 290 -1.79 14.66 -6.55
N LYS A 291 -1.71 13.49 -5.92
CA LYS A 291 -0.71 13.16 -4.89
C LYS A 291 0.40 12.30 -5.44
N MET A 292 0.10 11.42 -6.40
CA MET A 292 1.07 10.52 -7.00
C MET A 292 0.66 10.14 -8.42
N VAL A 293 1.65 9.97 -9.29
CA VAL A 293 1.49 9.43 -10.65
C VAL A 293 2.64 8.46 -10.88
N ASN A 294 2.37 7.27 -11.41
CA ASN A 294 3.45 6.35 -11.78
C ASN A 294 4.03 6.66 -13.17
N GLU A 295 5.16 6.03 -13.51
CA GLU A 295 5.87 6.29 -14.78
C GLU A 295 5.03 5.94 -16.02
N SER A 296 4.21 4.90 -15.95
CA SER A 296 3.26 4.57 -17.02
C SER A 296 2.26 5.71 -17.27
N ALA A 297 1.68 6.28 -16.21
CA ALA A 297 0.75 7.39 -16.32
C ALA A 297 1.44 8.69 -16.77
N LYS A 298 2.66 8.97 -16.28
CA LYS A 298 3.45 10.12 -16.76
C LYS A 298 3.71 10.04 -18.25
N SER A 299 4.14 8.87 -18.74
CA SER A 299 4.40 8.63 -20.16
C SER A 299 3.12 8.73 -20.99
N PHE A 300 2.02 8.18 -20.47
CA PHE A 300 0.72 8.19 -21.15
C PHE A 300 0.16 9.61 -21.33
N PHE A 301 0.22 10.43 -20.27
CA PHE A 301 -0.25 11.83 -20.28
C PHE A 301 0.82 12.86 -20.65
N SER A 302 2.01 12.44 -21.08
CA SER A 302 3.13 13.34 -21.42
C SER A 302 3.48 14.36 -20.32
N LEU A 303 3.48 13.93 -19.05
CA LEU A 303 3.77 14.80 -17.91
C LEU A 303 5.29 14.95 -17.72
N ASN A 304 5.78 16.19 -17.66
CA ASN A 304 7.19 16.49 -17.42
C ASN A 304 7.60 16.28 -15.95
N ASP A 305 8.79 15.73 -15.69
CA ASP A 305 9.30 15.50 -14.33
C ASP A 305 9.49 16.76 -13.47
N ASN A 306 9.60 17.94 -14.09
CA ASN A 306 9.74 19.24 -13.41
C ASN A 306 8.40 19.92 -13.09
N SER A 307 7.26 19.28 -13.39
CA SER A 307 5.94 19.84 -13.09
C SER A 307 5.59 19.66 -11.62
N ASN A 308 5.06 20.70 -10.98
CA ASN A 308 4.58 20.65 -9.60
C ASN A 308 3.30 19.78 -9.55
N LEU A 309 3.46 18.46 -9.53
CA LEU A 309 2.36 17.50 -9.58
C LEU A 309 1.31 17.74 -8.47
N SER A 310 1.72 18.30 -7.33
CA SER A 310 0.84 18.64 -6.21
C SER A 310 -0.15 19.79 -6.49
N GLU A 311 0.06 20.57 -7.55
CA GLU A 311 -0.84 21.67 -7.96
C GLU A 311 -1.79 21.28 -9.10
N LEU A 312 -1.54 20.15 -9.79
CA LEU A 312 -2.43 19.65 -10.83
C LEU A 312 -3.65 18.93 -10.24
N SER A 313 -4.82 19.16 -10.84
CA SER A 313 -6.02 18.37 -10.59
C SER A 313 -6.08 17.17 -11.54
N VAL A 314 -6.71 16.07 -11.10
CA VAL A 314 -7.01 14.94 -11.99
C VAL A 314 -7.87 15.38 -13.17
N GLU A 315 -8.74 16.39 -12.98
CA GLU A 315 -9.57 16.95 -14.05
C GLU A 315 -8.77 17.63 -15.17
N ASP A 316 -7.53 18.05 -14.88
CA ASP A 316 -6.65 18.65 -15.86
C ASP A 316 -6.11 17.61 -16.85
N LEU A 317 -5.93 16.36 -16.40
CA LEU A 317 -5.47 15.24 -17.24
C LEU A 317 -6.52 14.84 -18.29
N PHE A 318 -7.79 15.09 -17.99
CA PHE A 318 -8.93 14.73 -18.84
C PHE A 318 -9.58 15.95 -19.52
N LYS A 319 -8.82 17.05 -19.70
CA LYS A 319 -9.29 18.22 -20.46
C LYS A 319 -9.79 17.79 -21.84
N GLY A 320 -10.97 18.27 -22.21
CA GLY A 320 -11.60 17.93 -23.50
C GLY A 320 -12.43 16.63 -23.52
N ASN A 321 -12.36 15.78 -22.49
CA ASN A 321 -13.03 14.48 -22.46
C ASN A 321 -14.23 14.48 -21.48
N ARG A 322 -15.46 14.37 -22.01
CA ARG A 322 -16.69 14.46 -21.18
C ARG A 322 -16.91 13.24 -20.28
N ALA A 323 -16.73 12.03 -20.79
CA ALA A 323 -17.03 10.79 -20.05
C ALA A 323 -16.14 10.58 -18.80
N PRO A 324 -14.80 10.73 -18.86
CA PRO A 324 -13.95 10.69 -17.66
C PRO A 324 -14.30 11.77 -16.63
N ARG A 325 -14.72 12.96 -17.09
CA ARG A 325 -15.11 14.07 -16.20
C ARG A 325 -16.42 13.82 -15.46
N GLY A 326 -17.40 13.17 -16.10
CA GLY A 326 -18.62 12.73 -15.41
C GLY A 326 -18.30 11.77 -14.26
N LEU A 327 -17.43 10.79 -14.51
CA LEU A 327 -16.98 9.85 -13.48
C LEU A 327 -16.28 10.55 -12.31
N LEU A 328 -15.48 11.60 -12.58
CA LEU A 328 -14.84 12.42 -11.54
C LEU A 328 -15.87 13.18 -10.69
N GLN A 329 -16.84 13.83 -11.32
CA GLN A 329 -17.89 14.59 -10.63
C GLN A 329 -18.75 13.68 -9.75
N ASP A 330 -19.11 12.51 -10.25
CA ASP A 330 -19.91 11.54 -9.50
C ASP A 330 -19.11 10.90 -8.34
N SER A 331 -17.79 10.95 -8.38
CA SER A 331 -16.92 10.29 -7.39
C SER A 331 -16.64 11.10 -6.11
N ILE A 332 -17.07 12.37 -6.06
CA ILE A 332 -16.84 13.24 -4.90
C ILE A 332 -17.49 12.64 -3.65
N GLY A 333 -16.67 12.20 -2.69
CA GLY A 333 -17.14 11.63 -1.43
C GLY A 333 -17.87 10.29 -1.56
N SER A 334 -17.78 9.63 -2.72
CA SER A 334 -18.41 8.32 -2.95
C SER A 334 -17.50 7.20 -2.45
N GLU A 335 -18.08 6.28 -1.68
CA GLU A 335 -17.40 5.07 -1.17
C GLU A 335 -17.48 3.89 -2.14
N GLU A 336 -18.11 4.07 -3.31
CA GLU A 336 -18.31 3.00 -4.29
C GLU A 336 -17.21 2.99 -5.34
N ILE A 337 -16.82 1.77 -5.75
CA ILE A 337 -15.94 1.57 -6.90
C ILE A 337 -16.70 1.97 -8.16
N LYS A 338 -16.13 2.88 -8.95
CA LYS A 338 -16.72 3.33 -10.22
C LYS A 338 -15.83 2.92 -11.37
N SER A 339 -16.43 2.48 -12.46
CA SER A 339 -15.69 2.03 -13.64
C SER A 339 -16.40 2.44 -14.91
N VAL A 340 -15.62 2.92 -15.87
CA VAL A 340 -16.08 3.19 -17.23
C VAL A 340 -15.13 2.50 -18.19
N PHE A 341 -15.70 1.73 -19.12
CA PHE A 341 -14.96 0.88 -20.05
C PHE A 341 -15.09 1.40 -21.48
N ASN A 342 -14.07 1.14 -22.29
CA ASN A 342 -14.05 1.39 -23.73
C ASN A 342 -14.36 2.84 -24.10
N ILE A 343 -13.79 3.79 -23.37
CA ILE A 343 -13.96 5.20 -23.69
C ILE A 343 -12.85 5.71 -24.61
N PRO A 344 -13.21 6.49 -25.65
CA PRO A 344 -12.23 7.24 -26.40
C PRO A 344 -11.68 8.37 -25.51
N LEU A 345 -10.37 8.45 -25.45
CA LEU A 345 -9.62 9.46 -24.73
C LEU A 345 -8.71 10.18 -25.72
N ASN A 346 -9.03 11.45 -25.96
CA ASN A 346 -8.20 12.34 -26.76
C ASN A 346 -7.31 13.16 -25.84
N ILE A 347 -6.00 12.96 -25.94
CA ILE A 347 -4.97 13.67 -25.18
C ILE A 347 -3.87 14.12 -26.13
N ASP A 348 -2.98 15.00 -25.69
CA ASP A 348 -1.91 15.57 -26.53
C ASP A 348 -1.01 14.51 -27.19
N SER A 349 -0.88 13.32 -26.57
CA SER A 349 -0.11 12.19 -27.09
C SER A 349 -0.85 11.36 -28.14
N GLY A 350 -2.13 11.61 -28.43
CA GLY A 350 -2.94 10.91 -29.44
C GLY A 350 -4.33 10.48 -28.96
N ASP A 351 -5.02 9.75 -29.83
CA ASP A 351 -6.33 9.15 -29.54
C ASP A 351 -6.16 7.71 -29.03
N TYR A 352 -6.71 7.44 -27.85
CA TYR A 352 -6.62 6.15 -27.19
C TYR A 352 -8.01 5.62 -26.83
N SER A 353 -8.18 4.30 -26.80
CA SER A 353 -9.30 3.66 -26.11
C SER A 353 -8.82 3.19 -24.74
N VAL A 354 -9.52 3.60 -23.68
CA VAL A 354 -9.11 3.29 -22.31
C VAL A 354 -10.24 2.75 -21.46
N ASN A 355 -9.86 1.97 -20.44
CA ASN A 355 -10.71 1.65 -19.30
C ASN A 355 -10.22 2.47 -18.10
N ILE A 356 -11.15 3.08 -17.37
CA ILE A 356 -10.84 3.84 -16.16
C ILE A 356 -11.62 3.24 -15.00
N ILE A 357 -10.90 2.86 -13.94
CA ILE A 357 -11.48 2.35 -12.70
C ILE A 357 -11.01 3.25 -11.55
N LEU A 358 -11.95 3.67 -10.73
CA LEU A 358 -11.73 4.53 -9.57
C LEU A 358 -11.99 3.73 -8.30
N TYR A 359 -10.97 3.66 -7.46
CA TYR A 359 -11.01 3.04 -6.15
C TYR A 359 -10.89 4.09 -5.05
N PRO A 360 -11.82 4.14 -4.08
CA PRO A 360 -11.66 4.95 -2.89
C PRO A 360 -10.49 4.42 -2.04
N ILE A 361 -9.65 5.32 -1.53
CA ILE A 361 -8.53 5.00 -0.63
C ILE A 361 -8.89 5.39 0.79
N TYR A 362 -8.77 4.44 1.72
CA TYR A 362 -9.04 4.64 3.14
C TYR A 362 -7.76 4.59 3.98
N ASP A 363 -7.68 5.47 4.97
CA ASP A 363 -6.84 5.25 6.15
C ASP A 363 -7.75 4.78 7.29
N LYS A 364 -7.65 3.49 7.61
CA LYS A 364 -8.54 2.76 8.54
C LYS A 364 -10.00 2.80 8.10
N SER A 365 -10.73 3.85 8.48
CA SER A 365 -12.15 4.04 8.17
C SER A 365 -12.44 5.43 7.61
N VAL A 366 -11.40 6.25 7.41
CA VAL A 366 -11.53 7.60 6.86
C VAL A 366 -11.13 7.55 5.40
N LEU A 367 -12.03 7.97 4.51
CA LEU A 367 -11.73 8.16 3.11
C LEU A 367 -10.72 9.32 2.96
N ILE A 368 -9.56 9.05 2.38
CA ILE A 368 -8.46 10.02 2.26
C ILE A 368 -8.20 10.47 0.81
N GLY A 369 -8.72 9.73 -0.17
CA GLY A 369 -8.48 10.02 -1.58
C GLY A 369 -9.02 8.96 -2.52
N ASN A 370 -8.62 9.06 -3.79
CA ASN A 370 -9.05 8.17 -4.85
C ASN A 370 -7.84 7.67 -5.65
N MET A 371 -7.90 6.42 -6.09
CA MET A 371 -6.92 5.77 -6.97
C MET A 371 -7.57 5.52 -8.33
N PHE A 372 -7.02 6.13 -9.37
CA PHE A 372 -7.42 5.97 -10.76
C PHE A 372 -6.49 4.97 -11.44
N ILE A 373 -7.07 3.89 -11.94
CA ILE A 373 -6.40 2.91 -12.76
C ILE A 373 -6.88 3.10 -14.19
N ILE A 374 -5.95 3.46 -15.08
CA ILE A 374 -6.21 3.77 -16.48
C ILE A 374 -5.48 2.74 -17.33
N GLN A 375 -6.23 1.93 -18.06
CA GLN A 375 -5.69 0.88 -18.90
C GLN A 375 -5.87 1.26 -20.37
N ASN A 376 -4.78 1.39 -21.11
CA ASN A 376 -4.82 1.54 -22.56
C ASN A 376 -5.18 0.19 -23.20
N ILE A 377 -6.30 0.16 -23.90
CA ILE A 377 -6.81 -1.03 -24.59
C ILE A 377 -6.88 -0.82 -26.11
N THR A 378 -6.27 0.25 -26.63
CA THR A 378 -6.35 0.63 -28.05
C THR A 378 -5.92 -0.49 -28.98
N GLU A 379 -4.74 -1.08 -28.75
CA GLU A 379 -4.24 -2.20 -29.57
C GLU A 379 -5.14 -3.43 -29.44
N ARG A 380 -5.65 -3.70 -28.23
CA ARG A 380 -6.54 -4.83 -27.97
C ARG A 380 -7.88 -4.67 -28.68
N GLU A 381 -8.46 -3.48 -28.68
CA GLU A 381 -9.69 -3.17 -29.42
C GLU A 381 -9.45 -3.23 -30.93
N GLN A 382 -8.32 -2.71 -31.43
CA GLN A 382 -7.96 -2.82 -32.85
C GLN A 382 -7.83 -4.28 -33.30
N LEU A 383 -7.15 -5.12 -32.51
CA LEU A 383 -7.02 -6.56 -32.79
C LEU A 383 -8.38 -7.26 -32.72
N ARG A 384 -9.23 -6.90 -31.75
CA ARG A 384 -10.59 -7.43 -31.63
C ARG A 384 -11.42 -7.08 -32.87
N ASP A 385 -11.37 -5.84 -33.32
CA ASP A 385 -12.07 -5.37 -34.51
C ASP A 385 -11.54 -6.06 -35.78
N GLN A 386 -10.22 -6.27 -35.88
CA GLN A 386 -9.62 -7.05 -36.96
C GLN A 386 -10.06 -8.51 -36.95
N LEU A 387 -10.15 -9.15 -35.78
CA LEU A 387 -10.65 -10.52 -35.66
C LEU A 387 -12.11 -10.63 -36.06
N VAL A 388 -12.96 -9.71 -35.59
CA VAL A 388 -14.38 -9.64 -35.99
C VAL A 388 -14.50 -9.44 -37.50
N LEU A 389 -13.70 -8.55 -38.09
CA LEU A 389 -13.66 -8.36 -39.54
C LEU A 389 -13.22 -9.64 -40.26
N THR A 390 -12.19 -10.32 -39.76
CA THR A 390 -11.67 -11.56 -40.35
C THR A 390 -12.70 -12.69 -40.27
N GLU A 391 -13.41 -12.81 -39.15
CA GLU A 391 -14.50 -13.77 -38.96
C GLU A 391 -15.69 -13.46 -39.89
N LYS A 392 -16.03 -12.18 -40.06
CA LYS A 392 -17.02 -11.73 -41.05
C LYS A 392 -16.59 -12.07 -42.48
N LEU A 393 -15.32 -11.83 -42.84
CA LEU A 393 -14.77 -12.15 -44.15
C LEU A 393 -14.69 -13.66 -44.40
N ALA A 394 -14.37 -14.47 -43.39
CA ALA A 394 -14.40 -15.92 -43.47
C ALA A 394 -15.83 -16.44 -43.68
N SER A 395 -16.80 -15.87 -42.96
CA SER A 395 -18.23 -16.15 -43.15
C SER A 395 -18.69 -15.75 -44.56
N LEU A 396 -18.27 -14.58 -45.05
CA LEU A 396 -18.51 -14.14 -46.43
C LEU A 396 -17.88 -15.12 -47.42
N GLY A 397 -16.69 -15.64 -47.16
CA GLY A 397 -16.04 -16.65 -47.99
C GLY A 397 -16.82 -17.97 -48.08
N LEU A 398 -17.42 -18.41 -46.97
CA LEU A 398 -18.34 -19.57 -46.96
C LEU A 398 -19.63 -19.29 -47.73
N LEU A 399 -20.14 -18.06 -47.66
CA LEU A 399 -21.37 -17.63 -48.32
C LEU A 399 -21.17 -17.21 -49.79
N ALA A 400 -19.92 -16.98 -50.21
CA ALA A 400 -19.58 -16.51 -51.55
C ALA A 400 -20.08 -17.46 -52.65
N ALA A 401 -20.05 -18.78 -52.38
CA ALA A 401 -20.59 -19.78 -53.31
C ALA A 401 -22.12 -19.65 -53.46
N GLY A 402 -22.84 -19.41 -52.36
CA GLY A 402 -24.29 -19.19 -52.37
C GLY A 402 -24.68 -17.88 -53.06
N VAL A 403 -23.97 -16.80 -52.76
CA VAL A 403 -24.19 -15.47 -53.37
C VAL A 403 -23.87 -15.49 -54.87
N ALA A 404 -22.77 -16.14 -55.27
CA ALA A 404 -22.43 -16.30 -56.67
C ALA A 404 -23.51 -17.09 -57.42
N HIS A 405 -24.05 -18.14 -56.81
CA HIS A 405 -25.17 -18.89 -57.37
C HIS A 405 -26.44 -18.03 -57.50
N GLU A 406 -26.76 -17.24 -56.47
CA GLU A 406 -27.90 -16.32 -56.45
C GLU A 406 -27.79 -15.17 -57.46
N ILE A 407 -26.59 -14.70 -57.80
CA ILE A 407 -26.37 -13.69 -58.85
C ILE A 407 -26.35 -14.33 -60.25
N ASN A 408 -25.76 -15.52 -60.39
CA ASN A 408 -25.64 -16.18 -61.69
C ASN A 408 -26.99 -16.63 -62.26
N ASN A 409 -27.93 -17.03 -61.40
CA ASN A 409 -29.27 -17.43 -61.81
C ASN A 409 -30.04 -16.32 -62.56
N PRO A 410 -30.28 -15.12 -61.99
CA PRO A 410 -30.94 -14.02 -62.68
C PRO A 410 -30.14 -13.53 -63.88
N LEU A 411 -28.80 -13.53 -63.83
CA LEU A 411 -27.97 -13.18 -64.99
C LEU A 411 -28.15 -14.15 -66.16
N GLY A 412 -28.29 -15.44 -65.89
CA GLY A 412 -28.60 -16.46 -66.88
C GLY A 412 -29.98 -16.23 -67.50
N VAL A 413 -30.99 -15.94 -66.67
CA VAL A 413 -32.35 -15.58 -67.12
C VAL A 413 -32.31 -14.34 -68.02
N ILE A 414 -31.63 -13.27 -67.58
CA ILE A 414 -31.47 -12.03 -68.35
C ILE A 414 -30.81 -12.32 -69.70
N SER A 415 -29.73 -13.09 -69.70
CA SER A 415 -28.99 -13.43 -70.92
C SER A 415 -29.83 -14.26 -71.90
N ASN A 416 -30.59 -15.24 -71.41
CA ASN A 416 -31.48 -16.06 -72.24
C ASN A 416 -32.61 -15.24 -72.89
N TYR A 417 -33.21 -14.30 -72.14
CA TYR A 417 -34.24 -13.42 -72.68
C TYR A 417 -33.66 -12.40 -73.67
N LEU A 418 -32.50 -11.81 -73.39
CA LEU A 418 -31.80 -10.92 -74.33
C LEU A 418 -31.41 -11.64 -75.62
N GLU A 419 -30.95 -12.90 -75.54
CA GLU A 419 -30.69 -13.73 -76.72
C GLU A 419 -31.99 -14.05 -77.48
N SER A 420 -33.09 -14.30 -76.77
CA SER A 420 -34.41 -14.53 -77.38
C SER A 420 -34.92 -13.27 -78.11
N PHE A 421 -34.68 -12.07 -77.57
CA PHE A 421 -34.92 -10.81 -78.26
C PHE A 421 -34.05 -10.68 -79.51
N ARG A 422 -32.74 -10.98 -79.41
CA ARG A 422 -31.80 -10.93 -80.55
C ARG A 422 -32.21 -11.88 -81.68
N LEU A 423 -32.76 -13.04 -81.34
CA LEU A 423 -33.24 -14.04 -82.29
C LEU A 423 -34.68 -13.80 -82.78
N ASN A 424 -35.32 -12.67 -82.41
CA ASN A 424 -36.72 -12.35 -82.70
C ASN A 424 -37.71 -13.45 -82.28
N LYS A 425 -37.44 -14.14 -81.17
CA LYS A 425 -38.29 -15.23 -80.65
C LYS A 425 -39.35 -14.75 -79.65
N VAL A 426 -39.30 -13.50 -79.21
CA VAL A 426 -40.28 -12.90 -78.29
C VAL A 426 -41.37 -12.18 -79.09
N MET A 427 -42.62 -12.53 -78.87
CA MET A 427 -43.76 -11.93 -79.56
C MET A 427 -44.00 -10.48 -79.10
N ASP A 428 -44.51 -9.61 -79.98
CA ASP A 428 -44.71 -8.18 -79.67
C ASP A 428 -45.58 -7.95 -78.42
N HIS A 429 -46.60 -8.78 -78.19
CA HIS A 429 -47.50 -8.67 -77.03
C HIS A 429 -46.88 -9.14 -75.70
N GLU A 430 -45.75 -9.87 -75.74
CA GLU A 430 -45.05 -10.35 -74.55
C GLU A 430 -43.91 -9.42 -74.13
N ARG A 431 -43.49 -8.49 -75.01
CA ARG A 431 -42.28 -7.67 -74.78
C ARG A 431 -42.33 -6.87 -73.50
N GLU A 432 -43.45 -6.22 -73.21
CA GLU A 432 -43.62 -5.39 -72.01
C GLU A 432 -43.47 -6.22 -70.74
N SER A 433 -44.12 -7.39 -70.68
CA SER A 433 -43.97 -8.33 -69.55
C SER A 433 -42.55 -8.88 -69.40
N VAL A 434 -41.83 -9.10 -70.50
CA VAL A 434 -40.44 -9.54 -70.47
C VAL A 434 -39.52 -8.41 -70.00
N TYR A 435 -39.77 -7.16 -70.39
CA TYR A 435 -39.02 -6.01 -69.88
C TYR A 435 -39.20 -5.82 -68.38
N ASP A 436 -40.44 -5.91 -67.88
CA ASP A 436 -40.73 -5.83 -66.45
C ASP A 436 -40.01 -6.94 -65.68
N TYR A 437 -40.02 -8.17 -66.21
CA TYR A 437 -39.33 -9.30 -65.60
C TYR A 437 -37.80 -9.13 -65.60
N LEU A 438 -37.21 -8.65 -66.71
CA LEU A 438 -35.78 -8.31 -66.76
C LEU A 438 -35.40 -7.24 -65.74
N PHE A 439 -36.23 -6.21 -65.61
CA PHE A 439 -36.01 -5.13 -64.65
C PHE A 439 -36.11 -5.63 -63.21
N GLU A 440 -37.03 -6.55 -62.92
CA GLU A 440 -37.14 -7.24 -61.64
C GLU A 440 -35.86 -8.03 -61.30
N GLN A 441 -35.31 -8.78 -62.27
CA GLN A 441 -34.06 -9.51 -62.07
C GLN A 441 -32.84 -8.59 -61.84
N ILE A 442 -32.80 -7.42 -62.48
CA ILE A 442 -31.74 -6.42 -62.24
C ILE A 442 -31.87 -5.80 -60.84
N ASN A 443 -33.08 -5.47 -60.42
CA ASN A 443 -33.34 -4.96 -59.08
C ASN A 443 -33.00 -6.00 -58.02
N TYR A 444 -33.25 -7.29 -58.30
CA TYR A 444 -32.83 -8.39 -57.45
C TYR A 444 -31.31 -8.42 -57.25
N ILE A 445 -30.53 -8.42 -58.34
CA ILE A 445 -29.07 -8.40 -58.26
C ILE A 445 -28.60 -7.17 -57.45
N THR A 446 -29.20 -6.01 -57.69
CA THR A 446 -28.88 -4.77 -56.97
C THR A 446 -29.15 -4.89 -55.46
N GLN A 447 -30.25 -5.54 -55.07
CA GLN A 447 -30.61 -5.77 -53.66
C GLN A 447 -29.66 -6.76 -52.98
N VAL A 448 -29.25 -7.84 -53.65
CA VAL A 448 -28.27 -8.81 -53.12
C VAL A 448 -26.92 -8.15 -52.88
N ILE A 449 -26.46 -7.38 -53.86
CA ILE A 449 -25.20 -6.62 -53.76
C ILE A 449 -25.29 -5.57 -52.65
N GLY A 450 -26.40 -4.83 -52.56
CA GLY A 450 -26.63 -3.83 -51.51
C GLY A 450 -26.55 -4.43 -50.11
N ASN A 451 -27.23 -5.57 -49.88
CA ASN A 451 -27.19 -6.27 -48.60
C ASN A 451 -25.79 -6.80 -48.26
N LEU A 452 -25.03 -7.29 -49.25
CA LEU A 452 -23.63 -7.69 -49.05
C LEU A 452 -22.74 -6.52 -48.64
N ILE A 453 -22.92 -5.37 -49.30
CA ILE A 453 -22.16 -4.16 -49.01
C ILE A 453 -22.49 -3.66 -47.60
N THR A 454 -23.78 -3.58 -47.23
CA THR A 454 -24.19 -3.19 -45.86
C THR A 454 -23.69 -4.17 -44.79
N PHE A 455 -23.56 -5.46 -45.11
CA PHE A 455 -22.96 -6.45 -44.21
C PHE A 455 -21.44 -6.26 -44.04
N SER A 456 -20.76 -5.83 -45.11
CA SER A 456 -19.31 -5.63 -45.14
C SER A 456 -18.87 -4.24 -44.64
N GLU A 457 -19.72 -3.22 -44.74
CA GLU A 457 -19.37 -1.85 -44.36
C GLU A 457 -19.48 -1.64 -42.84
N ASN A 458 -18.36 -1.21 -42.25
CA ASN A 458 -18.23 -0.90 -40.83
C ASN A 458 -18.08 0.62 -40.59
N ARG A 459 -18.65 1.48 -41.45
CA ARG A 459 -18.63 2.92 -41.19
C ARG A 459 -19.58 3.22 -40.04
N VAL A 460 -19.01 3.65 -38.92
CA VAL A 460 -19.74 4.33 -37.84
C VAL A 460 -20.35 5.58 -38.47
N GLN A 461 -21.61 5.50 -38.87
CA GLN A 461 -22.37 6.71 -39.15
C GLN A 461 -22.57 7.43 -37.82
N ASP A 462 -22.53 8.76 -37.85
CA ASP A 462 -22.65 9.58 -36.64
C ASP A 462 -23.90 9.19 -35.86
N LYS A 463 -23.72 8.95 -34.56
CA LYS A 463 -24.83 8.70 -33.62
C LYS A 463 -25.37 10.05 -33.19
N GLU A 464 -26.68 10.16 -33.12
CA GLU A 464 -27.37 11.37 -32.69
C GLU A 464 -28.44 11.02 -31.66
N THR A 465 -28.74 11.96 -30.77
CA THR A 465 -29.87 11.82 -29.85
C THR A 465 -31.16 12.06 -30.64
N VAL A 466 -31.94 11.01 -30.85
CA VAL A 466 -33.17 11.06 -31.64
C VAL A 466 -34.40 10.78 -30.78
N LEU A 467 -35.52 11.38 -31.17
CA LEU A 467 -36.85 11.07 -30.65
C LEU A 467 -37.42 9.89 -31.43
N LEU A 468 -37.58 8.74 -30.76
CA LEU A 468 -38.02 7.51 -31.41
C LEU A 468 -39.45 7.63 -31.99
N SER A 469 -40.35 8.27 -31.24
CA SER A 469 -41.73 8.52 -31.68
C SER A 469 -41.79 9.34 -32.98
N ASP A 470 -40.96 10.37 -33.11
CA ASP A 470 -40.96 11.23 -34.31
C ASP A 470 -40.51 10.47 -35.55
N ILE A 471 -39.50 9.60 -35.43
CA ILE A 471 -39.04 8.77 -36.53
C ILE A 471 -40.15 7.80 -36.97
N ILE A 472 -40.79 7.13 -36.00
CA ILE A 472 -41.83 6.14 -36.29
C ILE A 472 -43.06 6.81 -36.92
N ARG A 473 -43.51 7.96 -36.40
CA ARG A 473 -44.63 8.72 -37.00
C ARG A 473 -44.33 9.12 -38.44
N ASN A 474 -43.17 9.72 -38.69
CA ASN A 474 -42.76 10.15 -40.03
C ASN A 474 -42.71 8.97 -41.03
N LEU A 475 -42.23 7.81 -40.60
CA LEU A 475 -42.19 6.60 -41.44
C LEU A 475 -43.59 6.04 -41.68
N VAL A 476 -44.43 5.98 -40.64
CA VAL A 476 -45.80 5.48 -40.77
C VAL A 476 -46.60 6.36 -41.72
N ASP A 477 -46.43 7.68 -41.69
CA ASP A 477 -47.10 8.59 -42.62
C ASP A 477 -46.66 8.38 -44.07
N LEU A 478 -45.37 8.11 -44.30
CA LEU A 478 -44.85 7.73 -45.62
C LEU A 478 -45.47 6.41 -46.11
N ILE A 479 -45.57 5.42 -45.22
CA ILE A 479 -45.99 4.05 -45.54
C ILE A 479 -47.52 3.92 -45.63
N ARG A 480 -48.29 4.76 -44.94
CA ARG A 480 -49.76 4.80 -45.00
C ARG A 480 -50.27 4.97 -46.42
N PHE A 481 -49.55 5.70 -47.28
CA PHE A 481 -49.88 5.82 -48.69
C PHE A 481 -49.81 4.48 -49.42
N ASN A 482 -48.75 3.70 -49.17
CA ASN A 482 -48.58 2.35 -49.74
C ASN A 482 -49.59 1.35 -49.14
N GLY A 483 -49.89 1.48 -47.84
CA GLY A 483 -50.87 0.64 -47.14
C GLY A 483 -52.30 0.81 -47.69
N LYS A 484 -52.67 2.02 -48.14
CA LYS A 484 -53.98 2.28 -48.78
C LYS A 484 -54.20 1.49 -50.06
N GLN A 485 -53.14 1.23 -50.85
CA GLN A 485 -53.26 0.46 -52.09
C GLN A 485 -53.59 -1.02 -51.84
N LYS A 486 -53.17 -1.57 -50.69
CA LYS A 486 -53.45 -2.96 -50.28
C LYS A 486 -54.55 -3.09 -49.22
N HIS A 487 -55.29 -2.01 -48.93
CA HIS A 487 -56.29 -1.94 -47.86
C HIS A 487 -55.78 -2.36 -46.46
N ILE A 488 -54.52 -2.07 -46.14
CA ILE A 488 -53.92 -2.41 -44.84
C ILE A 488 -54.08 -1.26 -43.85
N HIS A 489 -54.61 -1.56 -42.66
CA HIS A 489 -54.78 -0.60 -41.57
C HIS A 489 -53.52 -0.53 -40.70
N ILE A 490 -52.98 0.69 -40.51
CA ILE A 490 -51.77 0.91 -39.71
C ILE A 490 -52.09 1.82 -38.53
N SER A 491 -51.99 1.28 -37.31
CA SER A 491 -52.18 2.01 -36.05
C SER A 491 -50.85 2.18 -35.30
N VAL A 492 -50.70 3.32 -34.66
CA VAL A 492 -49.55 3.62 -33.78
C VAL A 492 -50.11 4.00 -32.42
N ASN A 493 -49.72 3.26 -31.39
CA ASN A 493 -50.08 3.50 -30.01
C ASN A 493 -48.82 3.95 -29.25
N GLU A 494 -48.90 5.08 -28.57
CA GLU A 494 -47.81 5.59 -27.74
C GLU A 494 -48.28 5.63 -26.30
N ASP A 495 -47.73 4.75 -25.47
CA ASP A 495 -48.04 4.64 -24.04
C ASP A 495 -46.87 5.18 -23.23
N CYS A 496 -46.57 6.47 -23.44
CA CYS A 496 -45.47 7.19 -22.82
C CYS A 496 -45.89 8.63 -22.51
N ALA A 497 -45.80 9.03 -21.24
CA ALA A 497 -46.03 10.42 -20.83
C ALA A 497 -44.85 11.35 -21.22
N GLU A 498 -43.65 10.79 -21.44
CA GLU A 498 -42.42 11.51 -21.73
C GLU A 498 -41.81 11.11 -23.08
N PRO A 499 -41.11 12.04 -23.76
CA PRO A 499 -40.44 11.74 -25.02
C PRO A 499 -39.29 10.75 -24.86
N LEU A 500 -39.36 9.62 -25.55
CA LEU A 500 -38.32 8.59 -25.56
C LEU A 500 -37.15 9.00 -26.46
N ARG A 501 -35.99 9.27 -25.86
CA ARG A 501 -34.75 9.64 -26.54
C ARG A 501 -33.75 8.50 -26.52
N ALA A 502 -33.14 8.22 -27.67
CA ALA A 502 -32.09 7.20 -27.81
C ALA A 502 -30.91 7.75 -28.63
N ILE A 503 -29.69 7.27 -28.35
CA ILE A 503 -28.48 7.66 -29.08
C ILE A 503 -28.22 6.63 -30.18
N ILE A 504 -28.78 6.89 -31.36
CA ILE A 504 -28.72 5.97 -32.52
C ILE A 504 -28.55 6.75 -33.82
N ASN A 505 -28.20 6.07 -34.92
CA ASN A 505 -28.28 6.68 -36.24
C ASN A 505 -29.72 6.64 -36.76
N GLN A 506 -30.29 7.79 -37.11
CA GLN A 506 -31.68 7.88 -37.59
C GLN A 506 -31.93 7.04 -38.85
N ASN A 507 -30.97 6.97 -39.78
CA ASN A 507 -31.16 6.27 -41.06
C ASN A 507 -31.11 4.75 -40.90
N GLU A 508 -30.18 4.24 -40.08
CA GLU A 508 -30.12 2.81 -39.76
C GLU A 508 -31.38 2.37 -38.99
N PHE A 509 -31.87 3.19 -38.06
CA PHE A 509 -33.12 2.89 -37.36
C PHE A 509 -34.34 2.93 -38.30
N LYS A 510 -34.40 3.91 -39.22
CA LYS A 510 -35.42 3.93 -40.28
C LYS A 510 -35.40 2.63 -41.09
N GLN A 511 -34.21 2.13 -41.42
CA GLN A 511 -34.04 0.89 -42.18
C GLN A 511 -34.59 -0.32 -41.42
N VAL A 512 -34.38 -0.41 -40.10
CA VAL A 512 -34.96 -1.49 -39.26
C VAL A 512 -36.47 -1.49 -39.35
N ILE A 513 -37.11 -0.35 -39.13
CA ILE A 513 -38.57 -0.22 -39.15
C ILE A 513 -39.13 -0.51 -40.54
N LEU A 514 -38.50 0.02 -41.60
CA LEU A 514 -38.90 -0.22 -42.98
C LEU A 514 -38.81 -1.70 -43.37
N ASN A 515 -37.78 -2.41 -42.91
CA ASN A 515 -37.65 -3.85 -43.16
C ASN A 515 -38.77 -4.67 -42.52
N LEU A 516 -39.21 -4.30 -41.31
CA LEU A 516 -40.35 -4.96 -40.65
C LEU A 516 -41.67 -4.70 -41.38
N PHE A 517 -41.89 -3.46 -41.83
CA PHE A 517 -43.04 -3.13 -42.66
C PHE A 517 -43.04 -3.91 -43.98
N LYS A 518 -41.90 -3.96 -44.68
CA LYS A 518 -41.77 -4.72 -45.93
C LYS A 518 -42.13 -6.19 -45.74
N ASN A 519 -41.53 -6.85 -44.73
CA ASN A 519 -41.84 -8.24 -44.41
C ASN A 519 -43.32 -8.46 -44.12
N SER A 520 -43.98 -7.51 -43.46
CA SER A 520 -45.40 -7.60 -43.13
C SER A 520 -46.29 -7.41 -44.35
N PHE A 521 -46.01 -6.42 -45.20
CA PHE A 521 -46.76 -6.16 -46.44
C PHE A 521 -46.74 -7.30 -47.47
N GLU A 522 -45.75 -8.19 -47.37
CA GLU A 522 -45.58 -9.33 -48.25
C GLU A 522 -46.33 -10.58 -47.77
N VAL A 523 -46.78 -10.60 -46.51
CA VAL A 523 -47.44 -11.77 -45.91
C VAL A 523 -48.88 -11.46 -45.53
N LEU A 524 -49.22 -10.19 -45.30
CA LEU A 524 -50.57 -9.77 -44.95
C LEU A 524 -51.55 -9.91 -46.13
N PRO A 525 -52.76 -10.47 -45.91
CA PRO A 525 -53.84 -10.45 -46.88
C PRO A 525 -54.45 -9.04 -47.04
N GLU A 526 -55.23 -8.81 -48.11
CA GLU A 526 -56.00 -7.56 -48.27
C GLU A 526 -56.92 -7.34 -47.05
N GLY A 527 -56.87 -6.16 -46.44
CA GLY A 527 -57.59 -5.88 -45.18
C GLY A 527 -56.78 -6.19 -43.90
N GLY A 528 -55.50 -6.55 -44.01
CA GLY A 528 -54.61 -6.77 -42.87
C GLY A 528 -54.41 -5.54 -41.98
N ALA A 529 -53.90 -5.76 -40.77
CA ALA A 529 -53.63 -4.72 -39.79
C ALA A 529 -52.21 -4.83 -39.22
N ILE A 530 -51.54 -3.68 -39.09
CA ILE A 530 -50.24 -3.54 -38.44
C ILE A 530 -50.39 -2.55 -37.29
N THR A 531 -49.96 -2.94 -36.09
CA THR A 531 -49.96 -2.09 -34.91
C THR A 531 -48.54 -1.91 -34.41
N LEU A 532 -48.10 -0.66 -34.27
CA LEU A 532 -46.86 -0.33 -33.58
C LEU A 532 -47.20 0.27 -32.22
N SER A 533 -46.69 -0.34 -31.15
CA SER A 533 -46.81 0.21 -29.80
C SER A 533 -45.45 0.60 -29.28
N ILE A 534 -45.32 1.79 -28.71
CA ILE A 534 -44.08 2.29 -28.12
C ILE A 534 -44.33 2.57 -26.64
N SER A 535 -43.55 1.94 -25.76
CA SER A 535 -43.60 2.13 -24.30
C SER A 535 -42.19 2.17 -23.69
N LYS A 536 -42.07 2.50 -22.41
CA LYS A 536 -40.86 2.18 -21.61
C LYS A 536 -40.95 0.73 -21.11
N ASP A 537 -39.82 0.10 -20.85
CA ASP A 537 -39.78 -1.17 -20.12
C ASP A 537 -40.02 -0.97 -18.61
N ASP A 538 -40.25 -2.06 -17.88
CA ASP A 538 -40.57 -2.03 -16.44
C ASP A 538 -39.47 -1.36 -15.59
N GLU A 539 -38.22 -1.38 -16.06
CA GLU A 539 -37.07 -0.74 -15.42
C GLU A 539 -36.89 0.74 -15.83
N GLY A 540 -37.63 1.23 -16.82
CA GLY A 540 -37.53 2.59 -17.35
C GLY A 540 -36.23 2.91 -18.11
N LYS A 541 -35.40 1.90 -18.40
CA LYS A 541 -34.08 2.04 -19.02
C LYS A 541 -34.10 1.84 -20.53
N ASN A 542 -35.10 1.15 -21.06
CA ASN A 542 -35.20 0.84 -22.48
C ASN A 542 -36.54 1.30 -23.04
N ALA A 543 -36.52 1.78 -24.29
CA ALA A 543 -37.70 1.88 -25.12
C ALA A 543 -38.08 0.48 -25.61
N LEU A 544 -39.33 0.10 -25.39
CA LEU A 544 -39.93 -1.11 -25.90
C LEU A 544 -40.80 -0.73 -27.10
N ILE A 545 -40.46 -1.24 -28.28
CA ILE A 545 -41.25 -1.07 -29.49
C ILE A 545 -41.80 -2.43 -29.89
N LEU A 546 -43.12 -2.58 -29.81
CA LEU A 546 -43.85 -3.76 -30.22
C LEU A 546 -44.38 -3.52 -31.63
N PHE A 547 -43.93 -4.34 -32.58
CA PHE A 547 -44.44 -4.35 -33.94
C PHE A 547 -45.29 -5.60 -34.12
N GLU A 548 -46.59 -5.43 -34.32
CA GLU A 548 -47.58 -6.50 -34.41
C GLU A 548 -48.25 -6.50 -35.78
N ASP A 549 -48.34 -7.65 -36.41
CA ASP A 549 -49.13 -7.87 -37.61
C ASP A 549 -50.10 -9.05 -37.40
N ASN A 550 -51.22 -9.03 -38.14
CA ASN A 550 -52.21 -10.10 -38.10
C ASN A 550 -52.03 -11.15 -39.23
N GLY A 551 -50.79 -11.38 -39.65
CA GLY A 551 -50.44 -12.35 -40.68
C GLY A 551 -50.48 -13.81 -40.19
N PRO A 552 -50.01 -14.77 -41.00
CA PRO A 552 -49.98 -16.20 -40.68
C PRO A 552 -48.93 -16.61 -39.62
N GLY A 553 -48.19 -15.65 -39.04
CA GLY A 553 -47.15 -15.91 -38.05
C GLY A 553 -45.85 -16.47 -38.64
N ILE A 554 -44.94 -16.91 -37.77
CA ILE A 554 -43.60 -17.38 -38.13
C ILE A 554 -43.56 -18.92 -38.22
N PRO A 555 -43.16 -19.53 -39.36
CA PRO A 555 -43.19 -20.99 -39.54
C PRO A 555 -42.02 -21.80 -38.93
N PHE A 556 -41.20 -21.20 -38.07
CA PHE A 556 -39.95 -21.83 -37.58
C PHE A 556 -40.11 -22.45 -36.17
N ASP A 557 -39.44 -23.58 -35.95
CA ASP A 557 -39.44 -24.28 -34.65
C ASP A 557 -38.71 -23.49 -33.56
N ASP A 558 -37.55 -22.90 -33.88
CA ASP A 558 -36.86 -21.93 -33.02
C ASP A 558 -37.11 -20.48 -33.51
N PRO A 559 -37.71 -19.59 -32.70
CA PRO A 559 -37.93 -18.19 -33.08
C PRO A 559 -36.63 -17.39 -33.32
N LYS A 560 -35.47 -17.85 -32.85
CA LYS A 560 -34.17 -17.21 -33.12
C LYS A 560 -33.66 -17.46 -34.54
N ASP A 561 -34.16 -18.49 -35.19
CA ASP A 561 -33.73 -18.88 -36.53
C ASP A 561 -34.09 -17.84 -37.61
N VAL A 562 -35.09 -17.02 -37.35
CA VAL A 562 -35.58 -15.97 -38.26
C VAL A 562 -34.52 -14.88 -38.50
N PHE A 563 -33.57 -14.74 -37.57
CA PHE A 563 -32.49 -13.76 -37.65
C PHE A 563 -31.21 -14.32 -38.29
N LEU A 564 -31.21 -15.60 -38.68
CA LEU A 564 -30.09 -16.20 -39.41
C LEU A 564 -30.10 -15.75 -40.88
N PRO A 565 -28.94 -15.38 -41.46
CA PRO A 565 -28.83 -15.03 -42.86
C PRO A 565 -29.35 -16.15 -43.78
N PHE A 566 -30.08 -15.78 -44.85
CA PHE A 566 -30.60 -16.68 -45.89
C PHE A 566 -31.66 -17.70 -45.42
N LYS A 567 -32.13 -17.62 -44.16
CA LYS A 567 -33.19 -18.48 -43.64
C LYS A 567 -34.55 -17.79 -43.83
N SER A 568 -35.28 -18.19 -44.86
CA SER A 568 -36.62 -17.68 -45.20
C SER A 568 -37.63 -18.82 -45.20
N SER A 569 -38.86 -18.55 -44.76
CA SER A 569 -39.95 -19.54 -44.76
C SER A 569 -40.65 -19.68 -46.11
N LYS A 570 -40.25 -18.89 -47.11
CA LYS A 570 -40.86 -18.85 -48.45
C LYS A 570 -39.85 -19.22 -49.53
N ASN A 571 -40.19 -20.19 -50.39
CA ASN A 571 -39.52 -20.47 -51.67
C ASN A 571 -39.94 -19.46 -52.77
N SER A 572 -40.12 -18.19 -52.43
CA SER A 572 -40.49 -17.15 -53.40
C SER A 572 -39.27 -16.28 -53.72
N THR A 573 -39.00 -16.11 -55.02
CA THR A 573 -37.89 -15.39 -55.67
C THR A 573 -37.83 -13.88 -55.40
N GLN A 574 -38.35 -13.39 -54.28
CA GLN A 574 -38.36 -11.97 -53.92
C GLN A 574 -37.87 -11.69 -52.49
N ASN A 575 -37.61 -12.71 -51.66
CA ASN A 575 -37.29 -12.50 -50.25
C ASN A 575 -36.18 -13.39 -49.68
N TYR A 576 -35.01 -12.80 -49.48
CA TYR A 576 -33.72 -13.48 -49.35
C TYR A 576 -33.28 -13.78 -47.90
N GLY A 577 -34.14 -13.60 -46.91
CA GLY A 577 -33.83 -13.91 -45.51
C GLY A 577 -32.71 -13.05 -44.88
N LEU A 578 -32.28 -11.99 -45.55
CA LEU A 578 -31.21 -11.09 -45.05
C LEU A 578 -31.75 -9.91 -44.23
N GLY A 579 -33.00 -9.50 -44.46
CA GLY A 579 -33.59 -8.30 -43.85
C GLY A 579 -33.65 -8.34 -42.32
N LEU A 580 -34.03 -9.48 -41.74
CA LEU A 580 -34.14 -9.63 -40.29
C LEU A 580 -32.78 -9.83 -39.62
N SER A 581 -31.83 -10.50 -40.29
CA SER A 581 -30.42 -10.55 -39.82
C SER A 581 -29.79 -9.16 -39.77
N LEU A 582 -30.15 -8.26 -40.70
CA LEU A 582 -29.71 -6.87 -40.70
C LEU A 582 -30.33 -6.10 -39.53
N CYS A 583 -31.65 -6.26 -39.28
CA CYS A 583 -32.31 -5.64 -38.14
C CYS A 583 -31.67 -6.04 -36.80
N TYR A 584 -31.34 -7.32 -36.65
CA TYR A 584 -30.65 -7.86 -35.48
C TYR A 584 -29.28 -7.21 -35.28
N ASN A 585 -28.48 -7.11 -36.34
CA ASN A 585 -27.16 -6.50 -36.30
C ASN A 585 -27.19 -5.00 -36.00
N ILE A 586 -28.14 -4.26 -36.60
CA ILE A 586 -28.30 -2.83 -36.36
C ILE A 586 -28.66 -2.59 -34.89
N LEU A 587 -29.65 -3.29 -34.34
CA LEU A 587 -30.10 -3.06 -32.96
C LEU A 587 -29.05 -3.47 -31.92
N ASN A 588 -28.35 -4.59 -32.13
CA ASN A 588 -27.26 -5.00 -31.25
C ASN A 588 -26.12 -3.98 -31.19
N ARG A 589 -25.83 -3.27 -32.29
CA ARG A 589 -24.80 -2.22 -32.34
C ARG A 589 -25.10 -1.05 -31.38
N TYR A 590 -26.37 -0.82 -31.07
CA TYR A 590 -26.83 0.20 -30.14
C TYR A 590 -27.12 -0.36 -28.74
N GLY A 591 -26.68 -1.58 -28.43
CA GLY A 591 -26.98 -2.25 -27.16
C GLY A 591 -28.45 -2.66 -27.01
N GLY A 592 -29.22 -2.58 -28.10
CA GLY A 592 -30.59 -3.04 -28.16
C GLY A 592 -30.71 -4.50 -28.54
N SER A 593 -31.95 -4.99 -28.62
CA SER A 593 -32.24 -6.35 -29.06
C SER A 593 -33.54 -6.40 -29.86
N ILE A 594 -33.68 -7.42 -30.70
CA ILE A 594 -34.93 -7.78 -31.36
C ILE A 594 -35.24 -9.24 -31.09
N SER A 595 -36.49 -9.52 -30.73
CA SER A 595 -37.01 -10.88 -30.54
C SER A 595 -38.38 -11.02 -31.16
N VAL A 596 -38.86 -12.27 -31.25
CA VAL A 596 -40.20 -12.60 -31.74
C VAL A 596 -40.94 -13.33 -30.63
N ASP A 597 -42.20 -12.94 -30.40
CA ASP A 597 -43.12 -13.65 -29.52
C ASP A 597 -43.91 -14.71 -30.30
N LYS A 598 -43.71 -15.98 -29.93
CA LYS A 598 -44.34 -17.14 -30.59
C LYS A 598 -45.76 -17.43 -30.08
N GLN A 599 -46.17 -16.86 -28.93
CA GLN A 599 -47.46 -17.13 -28.30
C GLN A 599 -48.56 -16.13 -28.70
N PHE A 600 -48.28 -15.27 -29.69
CA PHE A 600 -49.23 -14.30 -30.18
C PHE A 600 -50.28 -14.95 -31.11
N ASN A 601 -51.42 -15.34 -30.53
CA ASN A 601 -52.48 -16.13 -31.17
C ASN A 601 -53.16 -15.52 -32.42
N ALA A 602 -52.73 -14.35 -32.90
CA ALA A 602 -53.35 -13.65 -34.02
C ALA A 602 -52.37 -13.12 -35.08
N GLY A 603 -51.08 -13.52 -35.06
CA GLY A 603 -50.13 -13.19 -36.13
C GLY A 603 -48.67 -13.21 -35.68
N CYS A 604 -47.91 -12.16 -36.00
CA CYS A 604 -46.51 -12.05 -35.59
C CYS A 604 -46.28 -10.78 -34.75
N ARG A 605 -45.50 -10.92 -33.67
CA ARG A 605 -45.08 -9.80 -32.82
C ARG A 605 -43.57 -9.77 -32.72
N PHE A 606 -42.96 -8.71 -33.27
CA PHE A 606 -41.56 -8.37 -33.05
C PHE A 606 -41.44 -7.42 -31.86
N ILE A 607 -40.52 -7.72 -30.97
CA ILE A 607 -40.24 -6.94 -29.77
C ILE A 607 -38.85 -6.35 -29.94
N LEU A 608 -38.78 -5.02 -30.08
CA LEU A 608 -37.52 -4.29 -30.18
C LEU A 608 -37.27 -3.59 -28.84
N LYS A 609 -36.08 -3.76 -28.29
CA LYS A 609 -35.61 -3.06 -27.08
C LYS A 609 -34.45 -2.15 -27.46
N ILE A 610 -34.53 -0.87 -27.11
CA ILE A 610 -33.49 0.11 -27.39
C ILE A 610 -33.15 0.86 -26.10
N PRO A 611 -31.87 0.93 -25.68
CA PRO A 611 -31.46 1.70 -24.52
C PRO A 611 -31.82 3.19 -24.67
N LEU A 612 -32.45 3.76 -23.64
CA LEU A 612 -32.75 5.19 -23.57
C LEU A 612 -31.52 5.98 -23.11
N ASP A 613 -31.42 7.22 -23.59
CA ASP A 613 -30.43 8.18 -23.11
C ASP A 613 -30.75 8.56 -21.64
N SER A 614 -29.83 8.28 -20.73
CA SER A 614 -30.02 8.42 -19.27
C SER A 614 -30.10 9.86 -18.76
N ALA A 615 -30.19 10.86 -19.64
CA ALA A 615 -30.25 12.28 -19.28
C ALA A 615 -31.63 12.77 -18.78
N THR A 616 -32.63 11.89 -18.62
CA THR A 616 -34.01 12.28 -18.24
C THR A 616 -34.61 11.39 -17.15
N VAL A 617 -33.89 11.22 -16.03
CA VAL A 617 -34.48 10.72 -14.77
C VAL A 617 -33.94 11.56 -13.62
N HIS A 618 -34.24 12.86 -13.57
CA HIS A 618 -34.12 13.71 -12.37
C HIS A 618 -34.68 15.11 -12.63
N ILE A 619 -35.98 15.23 -12.91
CA ILE A 619 -36.70 16.47 -12.60
C ILE A 619 -38.10 16.07 -12.13
N LEU A 620 -38.49 16.62 -10.97
CA LEU A 620 -39.76 16.47 -10.24
C LEU A 620 -39.74 15.39 -9.13
N ASP A 621 -39.02 15.72 -8.05
CA ASP A 621 -39.57 15.66 -6.69
C ASP A 621 -38.71 16.55 -5.77
N THR A 622 -39.02 17.85 -5.77
CA THR A 622 -38.75 18.81 -4.67
C THR A 622 -39.85 19.83 -4.62
#